data_AF-A0A4R5BNA1-F1
#
_entry.id   AF-A0A4R5BNA1-F1
#
_cell.length_a   1.000
_cell.length_b   1.000
_cell.length_c   1.000
_cell.angle_alpha   90.00
_cell.angle_beta   90.00
_cell.angle_gamma   90.00
#
_symmetry.space_group_name_H-M   'P 1'
#
loop_
_entity.id
_entity.type
_entity.pdbx_description
1 polymer ?
#
loop_
_entity_poly.entity_id
_entity_poly.type
_entity_poly.pdbx_seq_one_letter_code
_entity_poly.pdbx_strand_id
1 'polypeptide(L)'
;MTLVVSDYPRKHVGKVAEINGMTIADGPWIPVREAFGITGLRSGVLMRWEEEGLISVSQDSERSPRRYLKPELEIVAKLGTNGPPSLRALRRYLTSRLDGESDDGLPVGLANADTQKTDAPGADGAESAAFLTTLANLLRGQKLSPEVVSKQRIRVTKDAASRGVAIECRRRASDADRWWFSWGGGVWLCEADNPTEAVVQVKTALRTVGGP
;
A
#
# COMPACT_ATOMS: atom_id res chain seq x y z
N MET A 1 -5.89 -8.85 42.46
CA MET A 1 -5.12 -7.66 42.08
C MET A 1 -3.90 -8.12 41.30
N THR A 2 -4.01 -8.19 39.99
CA THR A 2 -2.87 -8.47 39.09
C THR A 2 -2.07 -7.19 38.94
N LEU A 3 -0.85 -7.18 39.48
CA LEU A 3 0.11 -6.11 39.26
C LEU A 3 0.50 -6.13 37.77
N VAL A 4 -0.01 -5.16 37.02
CA VAL A 4 0.47 -4.87 35.66
C VAL A 4 1.90 -4.36 35.80
N VAL A 5 2.87 -5.21 35.51
CA VAL A 5 4.26 -4.80 35.36
C VAL A 5 4.28 -3.76 34.24
N SER A 6 4.54 -2.50 34.59
CA SER A 6 4.67 -1.43 33.61
C SER A 6 5.97 -1.63 32.87
N ASP A 7 5.92 -1.99 31.59
CA ASP A 7 7.06 -2.15 30.67
C ASP A 7 7.74 -0.81 30.30
N TYR A 8 7.81 0.13 31.25
CA TYR A 8 8.40 1.45 31.07
C TYR A 8 9.77 1.53 31.76
N PRO A 9 10.78 2.15 31.12
CA PRO A 9 10.71 2.85 29.84
C PRO A 9 10.65 1.89 28.63
N ARG A 10 9.71 2.14 27.71
CA ARG A 10 9.58 1.38 26.47
C ARG A 10 10.53 1.95 25.44
N LYS A 11 11.63 1.25 25.17
CA LYS A 11 12.56 1.57 24.09
C LYS A 11 12.57 0.41 23.11
N HIS A 12 12.11 0.67 21.89
CA HIS A 12 12.08 -0.32 20.82
C HIS A 12 12.82 0.22 19.62
N VAL A 13 13.73 -0.58 19.08
CA VAL A 13 14.43 -0.31 17.82
C VAL A 13 13.54 -0.82 16.71
N GLY A 14 13.21 0.05 15.76
CA GLY A 14 12.43 -0.32 14.58
C GLY A 14 13.29 -0.98 13.52
N LYS A 15 12.66 -1.72 12.61
CA LYS A 15 13.34 -2.39 11.49
C LYS A 15 14.17 -1.46 10.61
N VAL A 16 13.77 -0.20 10.48
CA VAL A 16 14.55 0.78 9.71
C VAL A 16 15.87 1.07 10.41
N ALA A 17 15.86 1.28 11.72
CA ALA A 17 17.09 1.45 12.49
C ALA A 17 17.96 0.19 12.42
N GLU A 18 17.39 -1.00 12.62
CA GLU A 18 18.13 -2.28 12.55
C GLU A 18 18.88 -2.46 11.22
N ILE A 19 18.19 -2.29 10.09
CA ILE A 19 18.78 -2.46 8.74
C ILE A 19 19.87 -1.44 8.44
N ASN A 20 19.83 -0.26 9.06
CA ASN A 20 20.85 0.77 8.87
C ASN A 20 21.95 0.72 9.96
N GLY A 21 21.99 -0.35 10.77
CA GLY A 21 22.96 -0.52 11.85
C GLY A 21 22.83 0.54 12.95
N MET A 22 21.65 1.15 13.10
CA MET A 22 21.40 2.18 14.11
C MET A 22 20.99 1.55 15.43
N THR A 23 21.58 2.08 16.48
CA THR A 23 21.33 1.75 17.87
C THR A 23 20.59 2.88 18.58
N ILE A 24 20.06 2.57 19.76
CA ILE A 24 19.36 3.52 20.64
C ILE A 24 20.26 4.72 21.03
N ALA A 25 21.58 4.58 20.90
CA ALA A 25 22.59 5.59 21.22
C ALA A 25 22.94 6.53 20.06
N ASP A 26 22.56 6.21 18.82
CA ASP A 26 23.07 6.87 17.62
C ASP A 26 22.41 8.21 17.29
N GLY A 27 21.43 8.67 18.07
CA GLY A 27 20.87 9.97 17.81
C GLY A 27 19.88 10.51 18.82
N PRO A 28 19.53 11.80 18.68
CA PRO A 28 18.56 12.44 19.51
C PRO A 28 17.16 11.86 19.25
N TRP A 29 16.45 11.59 20.34
CA TRP A 29 15.05 11.19 20.35
C TRP A 29 14.18 12.43 20.30
N ILE A 30 13.50 12.65 19.18
CA ILE A 30 12.74 13.86 18.90
C ILE A 30 11.23 13.68 19.12
N PRO A 31 10.50 14.73 19.53
CA PRO A 31 9.06 14.64 19.72
C PRO A 31 8.31 14.53 18.39
N VAL A 32 7.08 14.04 18.44
CA VAL A 32 6.16 13.85 17.28
C VAL A 32 6.09 15.09 16.38
N ARG A 33 6.09 16.30 16.95
CA ARG A 33 6.00 17.55 16.19
C ARG A 33 7.22 17.78 15.29
N GLU A 34 8.40 17.47 15.78
CA GLU A 34 9.65 17.58 15.00
C GLU A 34 9.72 16.45 13.96
N ALA A 35 9.28 15.24 14.33
CA ALA A 35 9.16 14.12 13.39
C ALA A 35 8.25 14.46 12.18
N PHE A 36 7.15 15.17 12.43
CA PHE A 36 6.29 15.69 11.36
C PHE A 36 7.03 16.71 10.48
N GLY A 37 7.85 17.59 11.06
CA GLY A 37 8.64 18.56 10.29
C GLY A 37 9.64 17.91 9.32
N ILE A 38 10.18 16.75 9.69
CA ILE A 38 11.15 16.00 8.87
C ILE A 38 10.44 15.18 7.79
N THR A 39 9.39 14.45 8.18
CA THR A 39 8.78 13.42 7.31
C THR A 39 7.49 13.87 6.62
N GLY A 40 6.83 14.91 7.12
CA GLY A 40 5.46 15.28 6.73
C GLY A 40 4.38 14.29 7.18
N LEU A 41 4.72 13.29 8.01
CA LEU A 41 3.78 12.25 8.44
C LEU A 41 3.02 12.65 9.69
N ARG A 42 1.68 12.54 9.64
CA ARG A 42 0.82 12.79 10.80
C ARG A 42 1.11 11.79 11.92
N SER A 43 0.84 12.21 13.17
CA SER A 43 1.04 11.41 14.38
C SER A 43 0.42 10.01 14.30
N GLY A 44 -0.81 9.88 13.79
CA GLY A 44 -1.47 8.58 13.64
C GLY A 44 -0.74 7.61 12.71
N VAL A 45 -0.02 8.12 11.70
CA VAL A 45 0.77 7.27 10.79
C VAL A 45 2.03 6.79 11.48
N LEU A 46 2.72 7.67 12.22
CA LEU A 46 3.89 7.30 13.02
C LEU A 46 3.53 6.27 14.10
N MET A 47 2.39 6.43 14.79
CA MET A 47 1.91 5.45 15.76
C MET A 47 1.63 4.09 15.12
N ARG A 48 1.01 4.07 13.94
CA ARG A 48 0.78 2.81 13.22
C ARG A 48 2.10 2.15 12.79
N TRP A 49 3.09 2.93 12.37
CA TRP A 49 4.40 2.38 11.96
C TRP A 49 5.19 1.85 13.15
N GLU A 50 5.08 2.50 14.30
CA GLU A 50 5.58 2.00 15.59
C GLU A 50 4.92 0.66 15.95
N GLU A 51 3.59 0.55 15.86
CA GLU A 51 2.86 -0.69 16.16
C GLU A 51 3.26 -1.85 15.22
N GLU A 52 3.61 -1.54 13.98
CA GLU A 52 4.16 -2.50 13.01
C GLU A 52 5.67 -2.79 13.21
N GLY A 53 6.33 -2.16 14.19
CA GLY A 53 7.75 -2.32 14.50
C GLY A 53 8.68 -1.75 13.42
N LEU A 54 8.21 -0.81 12.62
CA LEU A 54 8.97 -0.27 11.48
C LEU A 54 9.90 0.85 11.90
N ILE A 55 9.46 1.69 12.84
CA ILE A 55 10.23 2.83 13.34
C ILE A 55 10.49 2.69 14.84
N SER A 56 11.59 3.26 15.27
CA SER A 56 12.07 3.23 16.65
C SER A 56 11.29 4.21 17.51
N VAL A 57 10.92 3.77 18.72
CA VAL A 57 10.17 4.58 19.69
C VAL A 57 10.81 4.51 21.07
N SER A 58 10.83 5.65 21.76
CA SER A 58 11.17 5.76 23.17
C SER A 58 10.04 6.45 23.91
N GLN A 59 9.57 5.81 24.98
CA GLN A 59 8.55 6.36 25.87
C GLN A 59 8.94 6.08 27.33
N ASP A 60 9.15 7.15 28.10
CA ASP A 60 9.67 7.03 29.46
C ASP A 60 8.62 6.54 30.48
N SER A 61 7.34 6.85 30.23
CA SER A 61 6.20 6.42 31.04
C SER A 61 4.92 6.37 30.20
N GLU A 62 3.87 5.71 30.68
CA GLU A 62 2.59 5.56 29.97
C GLU A 62 1.97 6.89 29.51
N ARG A 63 2.17 7.96 30.29
CA ARG A 63 1.67 9.30 29.99
C ARG A 63 2.72 10.21 29.35
N SER A 64 3.97 9.76 29.26
CA SER A 64 5.02 10.54 28.62
C SER A 64 4.79 10.60 27.11
N PRO A 65 5.11 11.73 26.46
CA PRO A 65 5.03 11.83 25.01
C PRO A 65 6.02 10.87 24.34
N ARG A 66 5.59 10.24 23.24
CA ARG A 66 6.44 9.38 22.43
C ARG A 66 7.52 10.20 21.72
N ARG A 67 8.72 9.64 21.69
CA ARG A 67 9.86 10.21 20.97
C ARG A 67 10.35 9.21 19.93
N TYR A 68 10.80 9.72 18.80
CA TYR A 68 11.26 8.93 17.65
C TYR A 68 12.73 9.21 17.37
N LEU A 69 13.43 8.23 16.81
CA LEU A 69 14.85 8.37 16.52
C LEU A 69 15.04 9.28 15.29
N LYS A 70 15.70 10.44 15.45
CA LYS A 70 15.85 11.42 14.36
C LYS A 70 16.58 10.88 13.13
N PRO A 71 17.77 10.23 13.25
CA PRO A 71 18.49 9.69 12.08
C PRO A 71 17.65 8.72 11.24
N GLU A 72 16.84 7.89 11.89
CA GLU A 72 15.94 6.96 11.23
C GLU A 72 14.89 7.69 10.39
N LEU A 73 14.29 8.75 10.96
CA LEU A 73 13.27 9.55 10.26
C LEU A 73 13.83 10.34 9.07
N GLU A 74 15.10 10.73 9.09
CA GLU A 74 15.75 11.36 7.95
C GLU A 74 15.92 10.39 6.77
N ILE A 75 16.22 9.12 7.05
CA ILE A 75 16.23 8.07 6.01
C ILE A 75 14.82 7.89 5.45
N VAL A 76 13.82 7.79 6.32
CA VAL A 76 12.42 7.66 5.92
C VAL A 76 11.98 8.84 5.04
N ALA A 77 12.36 10.08 5.38
CA ALA A 77 12.02 11.26 4.60
C ALA A 77 12.62 11.21 3.19
N LYS A 78 13.86 10.74 3.03
CA LYS A 78 14.52 10.57 1.73
C LYS A 78 13.83 9.56 0.81
N LEU A 79 13.02 8.64 1.35
CA LEU A 79 12.22 7.71 0.56
C LEU A 79 11.00 8.36 -0.12
N GLY A 80 10.59 9.55 0.33
CA GLY A 80 9.50 10.32 -0.26
C GLY A 80 10.01 11.19 -1.41
N THR A 81 9.82 10.78 -2.66
CA THR A 81 10.36 11.51 -3.81
C THR A 81 9.64 12.81 -4.15
N ASN A 82 8.42 13.07 -3.67
CA ASN A 82 7.67 14.33 -3.88
C ASN A 82 6.48 14.49 -2.88
N GLY A 83 6.61 13.97 -1.66
CA GLY A 83 5.53 13.99 -0.68
C GLY A 83 5.83 13.10 0.53
N PRO A 84 4.89 13.00 1.49
CA PRO A 84 5.08 12.18 2.68
C PRO A 84 5.40 10.74 2.27
N PRO A 85 6.44 10.12 2.85
CA PRO A 85 6.87 8.79 2.47
C PRO A 85 5.74 7.79 2.73
N SER A 86 5.43 6.98 1.73
CA SER A 86 4.39 5.96 1.87
C SER A 86 4.94 4.73 2.61
N LEU A 87 4.09 4.07 3.39
CA LEU A 87 4.41 2.79 4.04
C LEU A 87 4.94 1.75 3.04
N ARG A 88 4.49 1.83 1.79
CA ARG A 88 4.94 0.97 0.70
C ARG A 88 6.38 1.26 0.28
N ALA A 89 6.76 2.53 0.17
CA ALA A 89 8.15 2.91 -0.12
C ALA A 89 9.08 2.41 0.99
N LEU A 90 8.63 2.50 2.25
CA LEU A 90 9.36 1.99 3.39
C LEU A 90 9.52 0.46 3.34
N ARG A 91 8.42 -0.29 3.14
CA ARG A 91 8.50 -1.76 3.03
C ARG A 91 9.38 -2.21 1.87
N ARG A 92 9.28 -1.56 0.71
CA ARG A 92 10.16 -1.85 -0.44
C ARG A 92 11.62 -1.63 -0.06
N TYR A 93 11.94 -0.53 0.62
CA TYR A 93 13.31 -0.26 1.09
C TYR A 93 13.82 -1.36 2.03
N LEU A 94 12.99 -1.79 2.99
CA LEU A 94 13.35 -2.87 3.92
C LEU A 94 13.58 -4.20 3.18
N THR A 95 12.71 -4.58 2.25
CA THR A 95 12.87 -5.80 1.46
C THR A 95 14.13 -5.76 0.59
N SER A 96 14.36 -4.67 -0.13
CA SER A 96 15.54 -4.53 -0.99
C SER A 96 16.88 -4.54 -0.24
N ARG A 97 16.89 -4.18 1.05
CA ARG A 97 18.10 -4.26 1.88
C ARG A 97 18.33 -5.64 2.46
N LEU A 98 17.26 -6.33 2.88
CA LEU A 98 17.36 -7.72 3.36
C LEU A 98 17.83 -8.68 2.27
N ASP A 99 17.38 -8.48 1.03
CA ASP A 99 17.80 -9.31 -0.10
C ASP A 99 19.25 -9.02 -0.57
N GLY A 100 19.80 -7.86 -0.20
CA GLY A 100 21.17 -7.45 -0.56
C GLY A 100 22.25 -7.85 0.43
N GLU A 101 21.90 -8.40 1.60
CA GLU A 101 22.83 -8.75 2.68
C GLU A 101 23.21 -10.24 2.70
N SER A 102 23.00 -10.96 1.59
CA SER A 102 23.45 -12.36 1.40
C SER A 102 24.62 -12.51 0.41
N ASP A 103 25.26 -11.42 -0.01
CA ASP A 103 26.38 -11.48 -0.96
C ASP A 103 27.73 -11.23 -0.30
N ASP A 104 28.19 -12.24 0.45
CA ASP A 104 29.60 -12.42 0.76
C ASP A 104 30.06 -13.72 0.07
N GLY A 105 30.44 -13.57 -1.21
CA GLY A 105 30.65 -14.72 -2.11
C GLY A 105 31.39 -14.49 -3.43
N LEU A 106 32.21 -13.42 -3.55
CA LEU A 106 33.30 -13.20 -4.53
C LEU A 106 32.99 -13.16 -6.06
N PRO A 107 33.85 -12.48 -6.86
CA PRO A 107 33.46 -11.84 -8.12
C PRO A 107 33.96 -12.60 -9.36
N VAL A 108 33.12 -12.75 -10.38
CA VAL A 108 33.60 -12.90 -11.77
C VAL A 108 32.62 -12.25 -12.74
N GLY A 109 33.14 -11.33 -13.55
CA GLY A 109 32.66 -11.13 -14.91
C GLY A 109 31.80 -9.89 -15.15
N LEU A 110 32.47 -8.76 -15.36
CA LEU A 110 31.99 -7.70 -16.24
C LEU A 110 31.59 -8.29 -17.60
N ALA A 111 30.29 -8.34 -17.88
CA ALA A 111 29.78 -8.30 -19.24
C ALA A 111 28.40 -7.63 -19.23
N ASN A 112 28.39 -6.41 -19.77
CA ASN A 112 27.19 -5.69 -20.15
C ASN A 112 26.31 -6.56 -21.07
N ALA A 113 25.04 -6.70 -20.74
CA ALA A 113 23.95 -6.72 -21.72
C ALA A 113 22.64 -6.45 -20.99
N ASP A 114 21.96 -5.39 -21.44
CA ASP A 114 20.53 -5.18 -21.27
C ASP A 114 19.76 -6.49 -21.15
N THR A 115 19.16 -6.73 -19.99
CA THR A 115 17.99 -7.60 -19.91
C THR A 115 16.88 -6.80 -19.26
N GLN A 116 16.36 -5.89 -20.08
CA GLN A 116 14.95 -5.55 -20.13
C GLN A 116 14.14 -6.81 -19.81
N LYS A 117 13.66 -6.91 -18.56
CA LYS A 117 12.79 -7.99 -18.12
C LYS A 117 11.47 -7.81 -18.87
N THR A 118 11.39 -8.46 -20.01
CA THR A 118 10.23 -8.57 -20.88
C THR A 118 9.05 -9.03 -20.03
N ASP A 119 8.10 -8.13 -19.82
CA ASP A 119 6.74 -8.43 -19.40
C ASP A 119 6.21 -9.61 -20.23
N ALA A 120 5.94 -10.73 -19.56
CA ALA A 120 5.13 -11.79 -20.12
C ALA A 120 3.66 -11.31 -20.10
N PRO A 121 3.03 -10.94 -21.24
CA PRO A 121 1.71 -10.29 -21.24
C PRO A 121 0.53 -11.28 -21.14
N GLY A 122 0.76 -12.49 -20.64
CA GLY A 122 -0.17 -13.63 -20.85
C GLY A 122 -1.12 -13.95 -19.69
N ALA A 123 -0.62 -13.97 -18.46
CA ALA A 123 -1.36 -14.55 -17.32
C ALA A 123 -2.35 -13.57 -16.69
N ASP A 124 -1.93 -12.34 -16.45
CA ASP A 124 -2.72 -11.33 -15.76
C ASP A 124 -4.00 -10.93 -16.51
N GLY A 125 -3.98 -11.04 -17.85
CA GLY A 125 -5.16 -10.77 -18.67
C GLY A 125 -6.28 -11.80 -18.50
N ALA A 126 -5.94 -13.07 -18.26
CA ALA A 126 -6.90 -14.15 -18.17
C ALA A 126 -7.65 -14.13 -16.82
N GLU A 127 -6.93 -13.93 -15.71
CA GLU A 127 -7.53 -13.84 -14.37
C GLU A 127 -8.44 -12.61 -14.26
N SER A 128 -7.96 -11.44 -14.70
CA SER A 128 -8.79 -10.24 -14.75
C SER A 128 -10.09 -10.45 -15.55
N ALA A 129 -10.01 -11.14 -16.69
CA ALA A 129 -11.18 -11.40 -17.52
C ALA A 129 -12.18 -12.33 -16.81
N ALA A 130 -11.70 -13.31 -16.04
CA ALA A 130 -12.57 -14.19 -15.24
C ALA A 130 -13.35 -13.39 -14.18
N PHE A 131 -12.67 -12.52 -13.41
CA PHE A 131 -13.33 -11.66 -12.42
C PHE A 131 -14.38 -10.73 -13.04
N LEU A 132 -14.04 -10.10 -14.17
CA LEU A 132 -14.97 -9.21 -14.88
C LEU A 132 -16.16 -9.97 -15.48
N THR A 133 -15.96 -11.20 -15.93
CA THR A 133 -17.04 -12.07 -16.42
C THR A 133 -18.02 -12.41 -15.30
N THR A 134 -17.52 -12.79 -14.13
CA THR A 134 -18.33 -13.05 -12.93
C THR A 134 -19.13 -11.81 -12.53
N LEU A 135 -18.48 -10.65 -12.46
CA LEU A 135 -19.14 -9.38 -12.15
C LEU A 135 -20.21 -9.02 -13.19
N ALA A 136 -19.92 -9.17 -14.48
CA ALA A 136 -20.88 -8.88 -15.55
C ALA A 136 -22.14 -9.75 -15.43
N ASN A 137 -22.00 -11.04 -15.10
CA ASN A 137 -23.16 -11.93 -14.90
C ASN A 137 -24.05 -11.46 -13.74
N LEU A 138 -23.45 -11.05 -12.62
CA LEU A 138 -24.20 -10.52 -11.47
C LEU A 138 -24.90 -9.20 -11.81
N LEU A 139 -24.22 -8.30 -12.53
CA LEU A 139 -24.80 -7.02 -12.96
C LEU A 139 -26.01 -7.22 -13.89
N ARG A 140 -25.95 -8.21 -14.81
CA ARG A 140 -27.11 -8.58 -15.64
C ARG A 140 -28.29 -9.04 -14.79
N GLY A 141 -28.04 -9.83 -13.74
CA GLY A 141 -29.07 -10.22 -12.77
C GLY A 141 -29.73 -9.04 -12.05
N GLN A 142 -29.04 -7.89 -11.97
CA GLN A 142 -29.54 -6.63 -11.41
C GLN A 142 -30.17 -5.70 -12.46
N LYS A 143 -30.46 -6.19 -13.67
CA LYS A 143 -31.00 -5.41 -14.80
C LYS A 143 -30.07 -4.25 -15.23
N LEU A 144 -28.75 -4.42 -15.07
CA LEU A 144 -27.75 -3.51 -15.63
C LEU A 144 -27.18 -4.11 -16.91
N SER A 145 -26.64 -3.25 -17.79
CA SER A 145 -26.07 -3.64 -19.08
C SER A 145 -24.55 -3.51 -19.05
N PRO A 146 -23.81 -4.58 -18.74
CA PRO A 146 -22.36 -4.61 -18.88
C PRO A 146 -21.95 -4.92 -20.32
N GLU A 147 -21.11 -4.04 -20.87
CA GLU A 147 -20.48 -4.15 -22.19
C GLU A 147 -18.97 -4.34 -21.99
N VAL A 148 -18.38 -5.35 -22.62
CA VAL A 148 -16.93 -5.59 -22.53
C VAL A 148 -16.22 -4.64 -23.49
N VAL A 149 -15.39 -3.74 -22.95
CA VAL A 149 -14.62 -2.78 -23.75
C VAL A 149 -13.21 -3.31 -24.05
N SER A 150 -12.63 -4.05 -23.09
CA SER A 150 -11.35 -4.73 -23.25
C SER A 150 -11.26 -5.93 -22.29
N LYS A 151 -10.18 -6.72 -22.39
CA LYS A 151 -9.95 -7.88 -21.49
C LYS A 151 -9.96 -7.53 -20.00
N GLN A 152 -9.60 -6.28 -19.66
CA GLN A 152 -9.49 -5.81 -18.26
C GLN A 152 -10.48 -4.69 -17.92
N ARG A 153 -11.44 -4.39 -18.82
CA ARG A 153 -12.38 -3.29 -18.62
C ARG A 153 -13.75 -3.61 -19.18
N ILE A 154 -14.78 -3.38 -18.36
CA ILE A 154 -16.18 -3.39 -18.78
C ILE A 154 -16.78 -2.00 -18.59
N ARG A 155 -17.72 -1.61 -19.43
CA ARG A 155 -18.57 -0.44 -19.25
C ARG A 155 -19.93 -0.90 -18.78
N VAL A 156 -20.45 -0.30 -17.73
CA VAL A 156 -21.77 -0.65 -17.17
C VAL A 156 -22.69 0.54 -17.35
N THR A 157 -23.86 0.31 -17.94
CA THR A 157 -24.92 1.32 -18.06
C THR A 157 -26.21 0.82 -17.40
N LYS A 158 -27.08 1.75 -17.00
CA LYS A 158 -28.42 1.44 -16.49
C LYS A 158 -29.44 1.26 -17.62
N ASP A 159 -29.34 2.10 -18.64
CA ASP A 159 -30.11 2.06 -19.87
C ASP A 159 -29.24 2.55 -21.04
N ALA A 160 -29.72 2.43 -22.27
CA ALA A 160 -28.98 2.79 -23.47
C ALA A 160 -28.65 4.30 -23.57
N ALA A 161 -29.38 5.16 -22.86
CA ALA A 161 -29.20 6.61 -22.89
C ALA A 161 -28.36 7.14 -21.71
N SER A 162 -28.14 6.32 -20.68
CA SER A 162 -27.46 6.71 -19.45
C SER A 162 -25.95 6.79 -19.62
N ARG A 163 -25.34 7.71 -18.88
CA ARG A 163 -23.88 7.71 -18.69
C ARG A 163 -23.45 6.40 -18.03
N GLY A 164 -22.53 5.72 -18.68
CA GLY A 164 -21.96 4.47 -18.19
C GLY A 164 -20.73 4.70 -17.32
N VAL A 165 -20.46 3.74 -16.45
CA VAL A 165 -19.26 3.67 -15.63
C VAL A 165 -18.32 2.63 -16.21
N ALA A 166 -17.04 2.98 -16.40
CA ALA A 166 -16.00 2.02 -16.74
C ALA A 166 -15.46 1.38 -15.45
N ILE A 167 -15.54 0.05 -15.38
CA ILE A 167 -14.99 -0.78 -14.32
C ILE A 167 -13.80 -1.56 -14.86
N GLU A 168 -12.71 -1.51 -14.12
CA GLU A 168 -11.47 -2.23 -14.39
C GLU A 168 -11.18 -3.22 -13.27
N CYS A 169 -10.56 -4.35 -13.62
CA CYS A 169 -9.97 -5.25 -12.63
C CYS A 169 -8.46 -5.22 -12.81
N ARG A 170 -7.73 -4.88 -11.74
CA ARG A 170 -6.27 -4.75 -11.78
C ARG A 170 -5.67 -5.13 -10.44
N ARG A 171 -4.43 -5.60 -10.46
CA ARG A 171 -3.69 -5.92 -9.24
C ARG A 171 -3.35 -4.64 -8.50
N ARG A 172 -3.68 -4.61 -7.20
CA ARG A 172 -3.36 -3.49 -6.34
C ARG A 172 -2.12 -3.82 -5.56
N ALA A 173 -1.01 -3.25 -6.00
CA ALA A 173 0.27 -3.63 -5.44
C ALA A 173 0.54 -3.06 -4.02
N SER A 174 -0.40 -2.31 -3.43
CA SER A 174 -0.39 -2.02 -1.97
C SER A 174 -0.92 -3.17 -1.12
N ASP A 175 -1.67 -4.11 -1.72
CA ASP A 175 -2.45 -5.13 -1.03
C ASP A 175 -1.95 -6.52 -1.44
N ALA A 176 -0.63 -6.73 -1.38
CA ALA A 176 0.02 -8.00 -1.76
C ALA A 176 -0.33 -8.49 -3.18
N ASP A 177 -0.46 -7.56 -4.13
CA ASP A 177 -0.86 -7.84 -5.52
C ASP A 177 -2.18 -8.59 -5.66
N ARG A 178 -3.10 -8.41 -4.70
CA ARG A 178 -4.48 -8.87 -4.80
C ARG A 178 -5.21 -8.16 -5.94
N TRP A 179 -6.20 -8.84 -6.50
CA TRP A 179 -7.05 -8.30 -7.54
C TRP A 179 -8.10 -7.36 -6.95
N TRP A 180 -8.26 -6.18 -7.55
CA TRP A 180 -9.22 -5.17 -7.11
C TRP A 180 -10.01 -4.62 -8.28
N PHE A 181 -11.28 -4.35 -8.03
CA PHE A 181 -12.10 -3.55 -8.93
C PHE A 181 -11.83 -2.07 -8.72
N SER A 182 -11.79 -1.32 -9.81
CA SER A 182 -11.64 0.13 -9.80
C SER A 182 -12.49 0.79 -10.88
N TRP A 183 -12.75 2.08 -10.73
CA TRP A 183 -13.47 2.89 -11.71
C TRP A 183 -12.78 4.25 -11.94
N GLY A 184 -13.07 4.87 -13.07
CA GLY A 184 -12.59 6.22 -13.38
C GLY A 184 -11.06 6.35 -13.46
N GLY A 185 -10.35 5.29 -13.85
CA GLY A 185 -8.90 5.31 -14.04
C GLY A 185 -8.06 5.40 -12.76
N GLY A 186 -8.65 5.25 -11.57
CA GLY A 186 -7.89 5.50 -10.34
C GLY A 186 -8.55 5.11 -9.03
N VAL A 187 -9.87 5.13 -8.94
CA VAL A 187 -10.57 4.96 -7.66
C VAL A 187 -10.84 3.48 -7.42
N TRP A 188 -10.27 2.94 -6.34
CA TRP A 188 -10.46 1.56 -5.90
C TRP A 188 -11.82 1.38 -5.25
N LEU A 189 -12.52 0.30 -5.60
CA LEU A 189 -13.86 -0.01 -5.09
C LEU A 189 -13.78 -1.08 -3.99
N CYS A 190 -13.42 -2.30 -4.37
CA CYS A 190 -13.32 -3.46 -3.49
C CYS A 190 -12.42 -4.55 -4.10
N GLU A 191 -12.11 -5.57 -3.30
CA GLU A 191 -11.37 -6.75 -3.73
C GLU A 191 -12.18 -7.59 -4.74
N ALA A 192 -11.51 -8.19 -5.71
CA ALA A 192 -12.16 -8.90 -6.82
C ALA A 192 -12.84 -10.21 -6.39
N ASP A 193 -12.38 -10.79 -5.28
CA ASP A 193 -12.97 -11.99 -4.67
C ASP A 193 -14.32 -11.72 -3.98
N ASN A 194 -14.74 -10.44 -3.87
CA ASN A 194 -16.02 -10.02 -3.30
C ASN A 194 -16.94 -9.41 -4.37
N PRO A 195 -17.39 -10.17 -5.38
CA PRO A 195 -18.11 -9.61 -6.54
C PRO A 195 -19.50 -9.05 -6.17
N THR A 196 -20.11 -9.51 -5.08
CA THR A 196 -21.37 -8.97 -4.55
C THR A 196 -21.20 -7.55 -4.00
N GLU A 197 -20.09 -7.28 -3.33
CA GLU A 197 -19.73 -5.93 -2.86
C GLU A 197 -19.46 -5.01 -4.06
N ALA A 198 -18.77 -5.52 -5.08
CA ALA A 198 -18.51 -4.79 -6.31
C ALA A 198 -19.81 -4.30 -6.97
N VAL A 199 -20.86 -5.12 -7.01
CA VAL A 199 -22.18 -4.72 -7.53
C VAL A 199 -22.76 -3.54 -6.76
N VAL A 200 -22.66 -3.53 -5.42
CA VAL A 200 -23.14 -2.42 -4.58
C VAL A 200 -22.37 -1.14 -4.90
N GLN A 201 -21.04 -1.24 -5.01
CA GLN A 201 -20.18 -0.12 -5.35
C GLN A 201 -20.48 0.43 -6.75
N VAL A 202 -20.66 -0.44 -7.76
CA VAL A 202 -21.04 -0.07 -9.14
C VAL A 202 -22.39 0.67 -9.18
N LYS A 203 -23.38 0.24 -8.39
CA LYS A 203 -24.68 0.92 -8.32
C LYS A 203 -24.57 2.31 -7.68
N THR A 204 -23.75 2.45 -6.65
CA THR A 204 -23.45 3.75 -6.01
C THR A 204 -22.72 4.68 -6.99
N ALA A 205 -21.77 4.11 -7.71
CA ALA A 205 -21.03 4.74 -8.77
C ALA A 205 -21.95 5.31 -9.88
N LEU A 206 -22.85 4.48 -10.42
CA LEU A 206 -23.81 4.89 -11.44
C LEU A 206 -24.73 6.02 -10.97
N ARG A 207 -25.16 5.99 -9.70
CA ARG A 207 -25.96 7.09 -9.12
C ARG A 207 -25.20 8.40 -9.04
N THR A 208 -23.88 8.34 -8.86
CA THR A 208 -23.02 9.53 -8.79
C THR A 208 -22.83 10.17 -10.17
N VAL A 209 -22.69 9.35 -11.21
CA VAL A 209 -22.44 9.82 -12.59
C VAL A 209 -23.73 10.16 -13.35
N GLY A 210 -24.83 9.48 -13.00
CA GLY A 210 -26.17 9.69 -13.56
C GLY A 210 -27.10 10.52 -12.68
N GLY A 211 -26.58 11.23 -11.67
CA GLY A 211 -27.33 12.27 -10.98
C GLY A 211 -27.73 13.38 -11.97
N PRO A 212 -28.88 14.05 -11.75
CA PRO A 212 -29.40 15.09 -12.63
C PRO A 212 -28.41 16.23 -12.87
#